data_AF-A0A966ZAR0-F1
#
_entry.id   AF-A0A966ZAR0-F1
#
_cell.length_a   1.000
_cell.length_b   1.000
_cell.length_c   1.000
_cell.angle_alpha   90.00
_cell.angle_beta   90.00
_cell.angle_gamma   90.00
#
_symmetry.space_group_name_H-M   'P 1'
#
loop_
_entity.id
_entity.type
_entity.pdbx_description
1 polymer ?
#
loop_
_entity_poly.entity_id
_entity_poly.type
_entity_poly.pdbx_seq_one_letter_code
_entity_poly.pdbx_strand_id
1 'polypeptide(L)'
;QPPGILEGGDVMRVGKRLYAGLSHRTDVAGITDLAQLLEPFGYEVIAVPLRNCLHLKSGCTYLGDDTVLINPEWIDPHNLGPYRFVEVAPGEEGAANALRVGETLLIPSAWPKTAASLRDSGFTVRELDLSELLKAESGVTCSSLLF
;
A
#
# COMPACT_ATOMS: atom_id res chain seq x y z
N GLN A 1 -22.65 17.71 10.47
CA GLN A 1 -22.06 16.37 10.52
C GLN A 1 -20.63 16.49 11.04
N PRO A 2 -20.11 15.52 11.80
CA PRO A 2 -18.67 15.46 12.03
C PRO A 2 -17.95 15.30 10.67
N PRO A 3 -16.73 15.83 10.52
CA PRO A 3 -15.95 15.66 9.28
C PRO A 3 -15.60 14.20 9.06
N GLY A 4 -15.38 13.81 7.80
CA GLY A 4 -14.84 12.50 7.48
C GLY A 4 -13.48 12.25 8.12
N ILE A 5 -13.16 10.98 8.37
CA ILE A 5 -11.88 10.55 8.95
C ILE A 5 -11.07 9.85 7.87
N LEU A 6 -9.79 10.19 7.74
CA LEU A 6 -8.88 9.58 6.78
C LEU A 6 -7.44 9.56 7.30
N GLU A 7 -6.74 8.44 7.13
CA GLU A 7 -5.30 8.32 7.39
C GLU A 7 -4.52 8.07 6.10
N GLY A 8 -3.37 8.73 5.92
CA GLY A 8 -2.55 8.61 4.71
C GLY A 8 -1.95 7.22 4.48
N GLY A 9 -1.97 6.35 5.50
CA GLY A 9 -1.66 4.92 5.36
C GLY A 9 -2.66 4.17 4.47
N ASP A 10 -3.92 4.60 4.47
CA ASP A 10 -4.99 4.01 3.67
C ASP A 10 -5.00 4.48 2.22
N VAL A 11 -4.15 5.43 1.84
CA VAL A 11 -4.13 6.00 0.50
C VAL A 11 -2.93 5.48 -0.29
N MET A 12 -3.21 4.79 -1.40
CA MET A 12 -2.24 4.34 -2.38
C MET A 12 -2.51 5.01 -3.73
N ARG A 13 -1.51 5.73 -4.26
CA ARG A 13 -1.62 6.44 -5.54
C ARG A 13 -1.01 5.63 -6.69
N VAL A 14 -1.75 5.55 -7.79
CA VAL A 14 -1.28 5.03 -9.08
C VAL A 14 -1.64 6.03 -10.18
N GLY A 15 -0.67 6.85 -10.61
CA GLY A 15 -0.92 7.89 -11.60
C GLY A 15 -1.98 8.90 -11.11
N LYS A 16 -3.14 8.93 -11.80
CA LYS A 16 -4.32 9.74 -11.46
C LYS A 16 -5.40 8.97 -10.69
N ARG A 17 -5.16 7.72 -10.31
CA ARG A 17 -6.05 6.94 -9.44
C ARG A 17 -5.49 6.91 -8.02
N LEU A 18 -6.35 7.13 -7.04
CA LEU A 18 -6.05 6.91 -5.63
C LEU A 18 -6.97 5.81 -5.12
N TYR A 19 -6.37 4.73 -4.63
CA TYR A 19 -7.07 3.71 -3.88
C TYR A 19 -7.10 4.13 -2.41
N ALA A 20 -8.28 4.16 -1.81
CA ALA A 20 -8.49 4.56 -0.42
C ALA A 20 -9.11 3.39 0.36
N GLY A 21 -8.37 2.87 1.33
CA GLY A 21 -8.81 1.78 2.18
C GLY A 21 -9.97 2.20 3.08
N LEU A 22 -11.06 1.42 3.07
CA LEU A 22 -12.13 1.55 4.05
C LEU A 22 -11.73 0.77 5.30
N SER A 23 -11.46 1.48 6.38
CA SER A 23 -10.86 0.93 7.60
C SER A 23 -11.54 1.51 8.85
N HIS A 24 -11.10 1.10 10.05
CA HIS A 24 -11.53 1.76 11.29
C HIS A 24 -11.00 3.20 11.43
N ARG A 25 -10.04 3.60 10.58
CA ARG A 25 -9.35 4.89 10.62
C ARG A 25 -9.59 5.76 9.39
N THR A 26 -10.22 5.20 8.36
CA THR A 26 -10.66 5.91 7.17
C THR A 26 -12.09 5.51 6.86
N ASP A 27 -13.02 6.44 6.97
CA ASP A 27 -14.46 6.19 6.78
C ASP A 27 -14.97 6.65 5.41
N VAL A 28 -16.23 6.30 5.10
CA VAL A 28 -16.86 6.64 3.81
C VAL A 28 -16.93 8.14 3.59
N ALA A 29 -17.14 8.93 4.66
CA ALA A 29 -17.16 10.38 4.58
C ALA A 29 -15.77 10.92 4.20
N GLY A 30 -14.69 10.43 4.81
CA GLY A 30 -13.33 10.83 4.51
C GLY A 30 -12.90 10.49 3.09
N ILE A 31 -13.31 9.32 2.57
CA ILE A 31 -13.08 8.95 1.17
C ILE A 31 -13.86 9.87 0.21
N THR A 32 -15.11 10.20 0.56
CA THR A 32 -15.96 11.10 -0.24
C THR A 32 -15.37 12.51 -0.27
N ASP A 33 -14.93 13.03 0.88
CA ASP A 33 -14.28 14.33 1.00
C ASP A 33 -12.99 14.38 0.16
N LEU A 34 -12.17 13.31 0.22
CA LEU A 34 -10.97 13.18 -0.61
C LEU A 34 -11.30 13.21 -2.11
N ALA A 35 -12.35 12.49 -2.53
CA ALA A 35 -12.76 12.45 -3.93
C ALA A 35 -13.17 13.85 -4.43
N GLN A 36 -14.00 14.57 -3.68
CA GLN A 36 -14.44 15.93 -4.03
C GLN A 36 -13.28 16.92 -4.08
N LEU A 37 -12.34 16.83 -3.14
CA LEU A 37 -11.16 17.69 -3.11
C LEU A 37 -10.25 17.46 -4.32
N LEU A 38 -10.17 16.23 -4.82
CA LEU A 38 -9.24 15.85 -5.87
C LEU A 38 -9.84 15.85 -7.29
N GLU A 39 -11.17 15.90 -7.41
CA GLU A 39 -11.89 15.97 -8.69
C GLU A 39 -11.41 17.13 -9.58
N PRO A 40 -11.24 18.38 -9.10
CA PRO A 40 -10.75 19.49 -9.94
C PRO A 40 -9.34 19.28 -10.50
N PHE A 41 -8.57 18.37 -9.88
CA PHE A 41 -7.21 18.02 -10.30
C PHE A 41 -7.17 16.79 -11.21
N GLY A 42 -8.35 16.24 -11.59
CA GLY A 42 -8.50 15.11 -12.50
C GLY A 42 -8.09 13.78 -11.90
N TYR A 43 -8.18 13.62 -10.57
CA TYR A 43 -7.95 12.34 -9.92
C TYR A 43 -9.27 11.59 -9.69
N GLU A 44 -9.18 10.27 -9.75
CA GLU A 44 -10.24 9.33 -9.40
C GLU A 44 -9.90 8.69 -8.05
N VAL A 45 -10.86 8.65 -7.11
CA VAL A 45 -10.70 7.98 -5.82
C VAL A 45 -11.56 6.73 -5.79
N ILE A 46 -10.96 5.59 -5.49
CA ILE A 46 -11.59 4.26 -5.49
C ILE A 46 -11.52 3.69 -4.08
N ALA A 47 -12.67 3.42 -3.48
CA ALA A 47 -12.74 2.80 -2.15
C ALA A 47 -12.36 1.32 -2.23
N VAL A 48 -11.52 0.85 -1.29
CA VAL A 48 -11.06 -0.53 -1.22
C VAL A 48 -11.42 -1.13 0.15
N PRO A 49 -12.32 -2.13 0.20
CA PRO A 49 -12.56 -2.89 1.42
C PRO A 49 -11.30 -3.63 1.88
N LEU A 50 -11.00 -3.57 3.18
CA LEU A 50 -9.84 -4.21 3.79
C LEU A 50 -10.26 -5.38 4.70
N ARG A 51 -9.36 -6.34 4.90
CA ARG A 51 -9.50 -7.43 5.88
C ARG A 51 -8.21 -7.56 6.70
N ASN A 52 -8.34 -7.71 8.02
CA ASN A 52 -7.23 -8.08 8.92
C ASN A 52 -5.92 -7.26 8.79
N CYS A 53 -5.99 -6.01 8.33
CA CYS A 53 -4.83 -5.12 8.23
C CYS A 53 -5.15 -3.71 8.74
N LEU A 54 -4.14 -3.00 9.25
CA LEU A 54 -4.30 -1.67 9.85
C LEU A 54 -4.63 -0.60 8.81
N HIS A 55 -3.89 -0.61 7.70
CA HIS A 55 -4.05 0.30 6.58
C HIS A 55 -4.01 -0.44 5.24
N LEU A 56 -4.51 0.19 4.19
CA LEU A 56 -4.35 -0.30 2.81
C LEU A 56 -2.89 -0.62 2.48
N LYS A 57 -1.95 0.27 2.81
CA LYS A 57 -0.50 0.05 2.57
C LYS A 57 0.15 -1.00 3.48
N SER A 58 -0.56 -1.53 4.46
CA SER A 58 -0.14 -2.75 5.17
C SER A 58 -0.39 -4.00 4.32
N GLY A 59 -1.42 -4.00 3.48
CA GLY A 59 -1.84 -5.14 2.67
C GLY A 59 -1.51 -5.04 1.18
N CYS A 60 -1.26 -3.85 0.63
CA CYS A 60 -0.77 -3.71 -0.74
C CYS A 60 0.00 -2.42 -0.99
N THR A 61 1.00 -2.46 -1.87
CA THR A 61 1.71 -1.27 -2.34
C THR A 61 1.97 -1.32 -3.84
N TYR A 62 1.71 -0.21 -4.54
CA TYR A 62 2.10 -0.03 -5.94
C TYR A 62 3.61 0.14 -6.04
N LEU A 63 4.23 -0.69 -6.88
CA LEU A 63 5.68 -0.74 -7.06
C LEU A 63 6.16 0.05 -8.28
N GLY A 64 5.27 0.69 -9.04
CA GLY A 64 5.55 1.13 -10.40
C GLY A 64 5.41 -0.01 -11.42
N ASP A 65 5.62 0.32 -12.69
CA ASP A 65 5.60 -0.66 -13.80
C ASP A 65 4.35 -1.55 -13.81
N ASP A 66 3.18 -0.92 -13.58
CA ASP A 66 1.87 -1.56 -13.48
C ASP A 66 1.82 -2.77 -12.54
N THR A 67 2.65 -2.75 -11.49
CA THR A 67 2.81 -3.86 -10.55
C THR A 67 2.42 -3.46 -9.14
N VAL A 68 1.69 -4.33 -8.45
CA VAL A 68 1.30 -4.19 -7.04
C VAL A 68 1.83 -5.39 -6.25
N LEU A 69 2.55 -5.11 -5.16
CA LEU A 69 2.80 -6.10 -4.11
C LEU A 69 1.54 -6.22 -3.27
N ILE A 70 1.06 -7.44 -3.04
CA ILE A 70 -0.23 -7.66 -2.38
C ILE A 70 -0.20 -8.83 -1.41
N ASN A 71 -0.90 -8.67 -0.30
CA ASN A 71 -1.38 -9.76 0.53
C ASN A 71 -2.85 -10.06 0.14
N PRO A 72 -3.11 -11.13 -0.63
CA PRO A 72 -4.44 -11.42 -1.16
C PRO A 72 -5.45 -11.86 -0.08
N GLU A 73 -4.98 -12.29 1.10
CA GLU A 73 -5.86 -12.60 2.23
C GLU A 73 -6.44 -11.34 2.87
N TRP A 74 -5.72 -10.22 2.77
CA TRP A 74 -6.11 -8.94 3.35
C TRP A 74 -6.82 -8.04 2.36
N ILE A 75 -6.39 -8.07 1.09
CA ILE A 75 -6.90 -7.22 0.02
C ILE A 75 -7.36 -8.10 -1.14
N ASP A 76 -8.64 -7.99 -1.52
CA ASP A 76 -9.12 -8.67 -2.73
C ASP A 76 -8.61 -7.91 -3.99
N PRO A 77 -7.80 -8.56 -4.84
CA PRO A 77 -7.23 -7.92 -6.04
C PRO A 77 -8.29 -7.40 -7.01
N HIS A 78 -9.53 -7.93 -6.98
CA HIS A 78 -10.63 -7.43 -7.83
C HIS A 78 -11.07 -6.01 -7.47
N ASN A 79 -10.74 -5.53 -6.26
CA ASN A 79 -10.99 -4.14 -5.86
C ASN A 79 -9.90 -3.18 -6.35
N LEU A 80 -8.86 -3.69 -7.01
CA LEU A 80 -7.78 -2.93 -7.60
C LEU A 80 -7.88 -2.94 -9.14
N GLY A 81 -7.05 -2.14 -9.79
CA GLY A 81 -6.96 -2.09 -11.25
C GLY A 81 -6.34 -3.36 -11.86
N PRO A 82 -6.31 -3.47 -13.19
CA PRO A 82 -5.74 -4.60 -13.92
C PRO A 82 -4.20 -4.60 -13.88
N TYR A 83 -3.64 -4.72 -12.69
CA TYR A 83 -2.20 -4.72 -12.43
C TYR A 83 -1.61 -6.12 -12.51
N ARG A 84 -0.29 -6.19 -12.71
CA ARG A 84 0.48 -7.38 -12.34
C ARG A 84 0.55 -7.45 -10.82
N PHE A 85 0.21 -8.60 -10.24
CA PHE A 85 0.32 -8.81 -8.81
C PHE A 85 1.53 -9.67 -8.49
N VAL A 86 2.33 -9.21 -7.52
CA VAL A 86 3.33 -10.03 -6.83
C VAL A 86 2.76 -10.29 -5.44
N GLU A 87 2.52 -11.55 -5.10
CA GLU A 87 1.99 -11.89 -3.79
C GLU A 87 3.13 -11.93 -2.75
N VAL A 88 2.82 -11.51 -1.52
CA VAL A 88 3.72 -11.74 -0.38
C VAL A 88 3.91 -13.25 -0.16
N ALA A 89 5.10 -13.65 0.29
CA ALA A 89 5.39 -15.05 0.51
C ALA A 89 4.62 -15.62 1.72
N PRO A 90 4.27 -16.92 1.72
CA PRO A 90 3.65 -17.56 2.89
C PRO A 90 4.48 -17.41 4.17
N GLY A 91 3.82 -16.96 5.25
CA GLY A 91 4.46 -16.64 6.54
C GLY A 91 5.12 -15.25 6.59
N GLU A 92 4.95 -14.42 5.56
CA GLU A 92 5.41 -13.04 5.49
C GLU A 92 4.24 -12.09 5.17
N GLU A 93 3.09 -12.30 5.82
CA GLU A 93 1.83 -11.60 5.54
C GLU A 93 1.95 -10.07 5.65
N GLY A 94 2.88 -9.58 6.49
CA GLY A 94 3.18 -8.16 6.68
C GLY A 94 4.15 -7.56 5.65
N ALA A 95 4.59 -8.31 4.64
CA ALA A 95 5.62 -7.86 3.70
C ALA A 95 5.12 -6.90 2.62
N ALA A 96 3.80 -6.67 2.52
CA ALA A 96 3.22 -5.84 1.46
C ALA A 96 3.51 -4.34 1.60
N ASN A 97 4.16 -3.92 2.69
CA ASN A 97 4.66 -2.57 2.89
C ASN A 97 6.04 -2.39 2.24
N ALA A 98 6.06 -1.80 1.05
CA ALA A 98 7.28 -1.55 0.28
C ALA A 98 7.32 -0.10 -0.21
N LEU A 99 8.52 0.46 -0.42
CA LEU A 99 8.67 1.85 -0.86
C LEU A 99 9.63 1.95 -2.03
N ARG A 100 9.15 2.37 -3.20
CA ARG A 100 10.02 2.65 -4.34
C ARG A 100 10.58 4.06 -4.27
N VAL A 101 11.89 4.18 -4.38
CA VAL A 101 12.62 5.47 -4.50
C VAL A 101 13.54 5.37 -5.71
N GLY A 102 13.20 6.10 -6.78
CA GLY A 102 13.84 5.92 -8.09
C GLY A 102 13.68 4.48 -8.58
N GLU A 103 14.79 3.82 -8.89
CA GLU A 103 14.80 2.43 -9.35
C GLU A 103 14.90 1.38 -8.23
N THR A 104 15.02 1.81 -6.97
CA THR A 104 15.21 0.89 -5.84
C THR A 104 13.93 0.72 -5.05
N LEU A 105 13.55 -0.53 -4.81
CA LEU A 105 12.49 -0.92 -3.89
C LEU A 105 13.08 -1.20 -2.50
N LEU A 106 12.60 -0.46 -1.50
CA LEU A 106 12.96 -0.62 -0.10
C LEU A 106 11.92 -1.50 0.59
N ILE A 107 12.36 -2.53 1.31
CA ILE A 107 11.51 -3.41 2.12
C ILE A 107 12.18 -3.73 3.45
N PRO A 108 11.41 -4.08 4.52
CA PRO A 108 11.99 -4.61 5.74
C PRO A 108 12.77 -5.92 5.48
N SER A 109 13.95 -6.07 6.10
CA SER A 109 14.77 -7.30 6.02
C SER A 109 14.16 -8.51 6.74
N ALA A 110 13.02 -8.33 7.40
CA ALA A 110 12.25 -9.41 8.03
C ALA A 110 11.57 -10.34 7.00
N TRP A 111 11.51 -9.94 5.72
CA TRP A 111 10.72 -10.59 4.68
C TRP A 111 11.57 -11.13 3.51
N PRO A 112 12.54 -12.03 3.76
CA PRO A 112 13.51 -12.46 2.75
C PRO A 112 12.90 -13.23 1.58
N LYS A 113 11.79 -13.95 1.78
CA LYS A 113 11.14 -14.71 0.68
C LYS A 113 10.42 -13.76 -0.27
N THR A 114 9.70 -12.79 0.27
CA THR A 114 9.06 -11.73 -0.53
C THR A 114 10.11 -10.89 -1.25
N ALA A 115 11.24 -10.60 -0.59
CA ALA A 115 12.39 -9.96 -1.21
C ALA A 115 12.91 -10.72 -2.44
N ALA A 116 13.02 -12.05 -2.34
CA ALA A 116 13.42 -12.91 -3.44
C ALA A 116 12.39 -12.87 -4.59
N SER A 117 11.09 -13.03 -4.31
CA SER A 117 10.02 -12.94 -5.32
C SER A 117 10.02 -11.60 -6.07
N LEU A 118 10.29 -10.50 -5.36
CA LEU A 118 10.41 -9.17 -5.96
C LEU A 118 11.63 -9.05 -6.88
N ARG A 119 12.78 -9.62 -6.49
CA ARG A 119 13.98 -9.68 -7.35
C ARG A 119 13.73 -10.52 -8.59
N ASP A 120 13.12 -11.69 -8.43
CA ASP A 120 12.74 -12.57 -9.54
C ASP A 120 11.73 -11.91 -10.49
N SER A 121 10.92 -10.98 -9.96
CA SER A 121 9.98 -10.15 -10.73
C SER A 121 10.62 -8.95 -11.43
N GLY A 122 11.95 -8.78 -11.31
CA GLY A 122 12.76 -7.77 -12.00
C GLY A 122 13.04 -6.49 -11.21
N PHE A 123 12.68 -6.42 -9.93
CA PHE A 123 12.93 -5.22 -9.12
C PHE A 123 14.33 -5.20 -8.50
N THR A 124 14.95 -4.02 -8.45
CA THR A 124 16.14 -3.80 -7.63
C THR A 124 15.71 -3.62 -6.17
N VAL A 125 15.95 -4.65 -5.34
CA VAL A 125 15.48 -4.67 -3.94
C VAL A 125 16.61 -4.40 -2.96
N ARG A 126 16.42 -3.41 -2.09
CA ARG A 126 17.27 -3.14 -0.93
C ARG A 126 16.48 -3.37 0.36
N GLU A 127 16.99 -4.31 1.16
CA GLU A 127 16.43 -4.64 2.47
C GLU A 127 16.97 -3.67 3.53
N LEU A 128 16.11 -3.28 4.47
CA LEU A 128 16.42 -2.39 5.59
C LEU A 128 16.02 -3.06 6.90
N ASP A 129 16.88 -3.00 7.91
CA ASP A 129 16.50 -3.42 9.25
C ASP A 129 15.53 -2.39 9.86
N LEU A 130 14.27 -2.78 9.98
CA LEU A 130 13.19 -2.01 10.59
C LEU A 130 12.55 -2.77 11.76
N SER A 131 13.30 -3.69 12.37
CA SER A 131 12.80 -4.57 13.44
C SER A 131 12.09 -3.83 14.58
N GLU A 132 12.61 -2.68 15.01
CA GLU A 132 11.98 -1.86 16.06
C GLU A 132 10.68 -1.17 15.61
N LEU A 133 10.61 -0.74 14.35
CA LEU A 133 9.39 -0.13 13.80
C LEU A 133 8.29 -1.17 13.56
N LEU A 134 8.66 -2.40 13.20
CA LEU A 134 7.73 -3.50 13.00
C LEU A 134 6.98 -3.86 14.30
N LYS A 135 7.60 -3.69 15.47
CA LYS A 135 6.92 -3.87 16.78
C LYS A 135 5.75 -2.90 16.99
N ALA A 136 5.73 -1.79 16.27
CA ALA A 136 4.69 -0.77 16.31
C ALA A 136 3.79 -0.78 15.06
N GLU A 137 3.75 -1.90 14.31
CA GLU A 137 3.00 -2.04 13.05
C GLU A 137 3.37 -0.98 11.98
N SER A 138 4.62 -0.49 12.02
CA SER A 138 5.13 0.52 11.09
C SER A 138 6.04 -0.11 10.02
N GLY A 139 6.17 0.59 8.89
CA GLY A 139 6.99 0.17 7.75
C GLY A 139 7.67 1.33 7.02
N VAL A 140 8.26 1.03 5.86
CA VAL A 140 8.96 2.02 5.02
C VAL A 140 8.03 3.14 4.54
N THR A 141 6.77 2.82 4.22
CA THR A 141 5.81 3.83 3.72
C THR A 141 5.30 4.76 4.80
N CYS A 142 5.31 4.31 6.07
CA CYS A 142 4.82 5.09 7.21
C CYS A 142 5.87 6.09 7.71
N SER A 143 7.13 5.86 7.36
CA SER A 143 8.28 6.64 7.81
C SER A 143 8.76 7.65 6.75
N SER A 144 7.93 7.95 5.75
CA SER A 144 8.29 8.80 4.62
C SER A 144 7.08 9.49 3.99
N LEU A 145 7.34 10.60 3.31
CA LEU A 145 6.42 11.26 2.39
C LEU A 145 7.16 11.49 1.07
N LEU A 146 6.65 10.93 -0.03
CA LEU A 146 7.20 11.08 -1.37
C LEU A 146 6.28 11.97 -2.21
N PHE A 147 6.85 12.82 -3.06
CA PHE A 147 6.14 13.75 -3.93
C PHE A 147 6.80 13.88 -5.31
#